data_AF-A0A947C0A2-F1
#
_entry.id   AF-A0A947C0A2-F1
#
_cell.length_a   1.000
_cell.length_b   1.000
_cell.length_c   1.000
_cell.angle_alpha   90.00
_cell.angle_beta   90.00
_cell.angle_gamma   90.00
#
_symmetry.space_group_name_H-M   'P 1'
#
loop_
_entity.id
_entity.type
_entity.pdbx_description
1 polymer ?
#
loop_
_entity_poly.entity_id
_entity_poly.type
_entity_poly.pdbx_seq_one_letter_code
_entity_poly.pdbx_strand_id
1 'polypeptide(L)'
;PEVVINNLGITTAQGDIKNRARVTIDSTLIDPNNPLSLLTALEMQAAGSIPKAFLESMGAMPMIQQYVTEGLVEIESDEVRYDMVFEDGQMLLFGKPYQWAGLLN
;
A
#
# COMPACT_ATOMS: atom_id res chain seq x y z
N PRO A 1 10.09 15.57 -7.32
CA PRO A 1 9.33 16.00 -6.12
C PRO A 1 9.22 14.86 -5.11
N GLU A 2 9.10 15.15 -3.81
CA GLU A 2 8.99 14.10 -2.80
C GLU A 2 7.97 14.49 -1.72
N VAL A 3 7.14 13.53 -1.33
CA VAL A 3 6.26 13.59 -0.16
C VAL A 3 6.55 12.37 0.71
N VAL A 4 6.86 12.59 1.99
CA VAL A 4 7.16 11.52 2.94
C VAL A 4 6.24 11.63 4.16
N ILE A 5 5.53 10.55 4.45
CA ILE A 5 4.75 10.30 5.65
C ILE A 5 5.48 9.21 6.44
N ASN A 6 6.28 9.59 7.42
CA ASN A 6 7.04 8.62 8.22
C ASN A 6 6.17 7.93 9.29
N ASN A 7 5.15 8.63 9.79
CA ASN A 7 4.21 8.07 10.75
C ASN A 7 2.88 8.83 10.68
N LEU A 8 1.87 8.18 10.12
CA LEU A 8 0.47 8.57 10.24
C LEU A 8 -0.24 7.44 10.96
N GLY A 9 -0.76 7.70 12.16
CA GLY A 9 -1.28 6.62 12.98
C GLY A 9 -2.22 7.14 14.06
N ILE A 10 -3.01 6.21 14.62
CA ILE A 10 -3.93 6.48 15.72
C ILE A 10 -3.70 5.43 16.79
N THR A 11 -3.48 5.87 18.03
CA THR A 11 -3.46 4.97 19.19
C THR A 11 -4.89 4.70 19.64
N THR A 12 -5.25 3.42 19.68
CA THR A 12 -6.55 2.94 20.16
C THR A 12 -6.38 2.15 21.45
N ALA A 13 -7.48 1.80 22.11
CA ALA A 13 -7.43 0.91 23.28
C ALA A 13 -6.92 -0.50 22.93
N GLN A 14 -6.97 -0.89 21.66
CA GLN A 14 -6.58 -2.20 21.14
C GLN A 14 -5.14 -2.20 20.58
N GLY A 15 -4.45 -1.05 20.62
CA GLY A 15 -3.10 -0.88 20.10
C GLY A 15 -2.98 0.23 19.06
N ASP A 16 -1.79 0.37 18.50
CA ASP A 16 -1.46 1.42 17.54
C ASP A 16 -1.80 1.00 16.11
N ILE A 17 -2.54 1.85 15.41
CA ILE A 17 -2.66 1.79 13.95
C ILE A 17 -1.52 2.60 13.37
N LYS A 18 -0.71 1.99 12.50
CA LYS A 18 0.51 2.59 11.94
C LYS A 18 0.42 2.63 10.43
N ASN A 19 0.82 3.76 9.85
CA ASN A 19 0.98 3.92 8.42
C ASN A 19 2.24 4.75 8.12
N ARG A 20 2.98 4.32 7.10
CA ARG A 20 4.06 5.08 6.47
C ARG A 20 3.84 5.08 4.96
N ALA A 21 4.14 6.21 4.33
CA ALA A 21 4.10 6.33 2.89
C ALA A 21 5.22 7.24 2.38
N ARG A 22 5.75 6.95 1.19
CA ARG A 22 6.64 7.82 0.43
C ARG A 22 6.15 7.86 -0.99
N VAL A 23 6.12 9.05 -1.57
CA VAL A 23 5.80 9.25 -2.98
C VAL A 23 6.90 10.14 -3.58
N THR A 24 7.52 9.65 -4.64
CA THR A 24 8.55 10.34 -5.39
C THR A 24 8.12 10.46 -6.85
N ILE A 25 8.48 11.59 -7.46
CA ILE A 25 8.34 11.81 -8.89
C ILE A 25 9.71 12.18 -9.42
N ASP A 26 10.27 11.32 -10.27
CA ASP A 26 11.49 11.62 -11.03
C ASP A 26 11.11 12.35 -12.33
N SER A 27 11.24 13.67 -12.30
CA SER A 27 10.95 14.50 -13.46
C SER A 27 11.85 14.23 -14.67
N THR A 28 13.00 13.57 -14.49
CA THR A 28 13.89 13.24 -15.61
C THR A 28 13.34 12.13 -16.51
N LEU A 29 12.39 11.35 -15.98
CA LEU A 29 11.71 10.28 -16.71
C LEU A 29 10.43 10.75 -17.41
N ILE A 30 10.00 12.01 -17.22
CA ILE A 30 8.78 12.55 -17.81
C ILE A 30 9.05 13.05 -19.24
N ASP A 31 8.37 12.45 -20.21
CA ASP A 31 8.32 12.89 -21.61
C ASP A 31 6.98 13.60 -21.89
N PRO A 32 6.99 14.91 -22.23
CA PRO A 32 5.78 15.65 -22.58
C PRO A 32 5.00 15.08 -23.77
N ASN A 33 5.66 14.30 -24.64
CA ASN A 33 5.03 13.67 -25.80
C ASN A 33 4.48 12.28 -25.50
N ASN A 34 4.78 11.73 -24.32
CA ASN A 34 4.32 10.42 -23.87
C ASN A 34 3.72 10.52 -22.47
N PRO A 35 2.39 10.73 -22.34
CA PRO A 35 1.71 10.82 -21.05
C PRO A 35 1.91 9.59 -20.14
N LEU A 36 2.21 8.41 -20.70
CA LEU A 36 2.48 7.20 -19.91
C LEU A 36 3.82 7.25 -19.18
N SER A 37 4.74 8.12 -19.59
CA SER A 37 6.03 8.34 -18.91
C SER A 37 5.88 8.79 -17.45
N LEU A 38 4.71 9.36 -17.09
CA LEU A 38 4.40 9.69 -15.71
C LEU A 38 4.29 8.44 -14.82
N LEU A 39 3.83 7.30 -15.36
CA LEU A 39 3.70 6.06 -14.60
C LEU A 39 5.07 5.47 -14.27
N THR A 40 6.04 5.62 -15.14
CA THR A 40 7.43 5.21 -14.89
C THR A 40 8.19 6.21 -14.02
N ALA A 41 7.81 7.50 -14.06
CA ALA A 41 8.41 8.54 -13.23
C ALA A 41 7.90 8.52 -11.78
N LEU A 42 6.76 7.90 -11.52
CA LEU A 42 6.14 7.81 -10.21
C LEU A 42 6.68 6.59 -9.46
N GLU A 43 7.18 6.82 -8.25
CA GLU A 43 7.43 5.74 -7.30
C GLU A 43 6.60 5.97 -6.03
N MET A 44 6.04 4.90 -5.50
CA MET A 44 5.30 4.94 -4.25
C MET A 44 5.73 3.77 -3.38
N GLN A 45 5.84 4.01 -2.09
CA GLN A 45 6.04 2.97 -1.08
C GLN A 45 5.07 3.24 0.04
N ALA A 46 4.27 2.27 0.43
CA ALA A 46 3.35 2.40 1.56
C ALA A 46 3.30 1.11 2.34
N ALA A 47 3.31 1.22 3.66
CA ALA A 47 3.15 0.06 4.53
C ALA A 47 2.47 0.47 5.82
N GLY A 48 1.73 -0.46 6.40
CA GLY A 48 1.05 -0.21 7.65
C GLY A 48 0.64 -1.47 8.38
N SER A 49 0.23 -1.27 9.63
CA SER A 49 -0.31 -2.33 10.48
C SER A 49 -1.52 -1.83 11.27
N ILE A 50 -2.47 -2.73 11.48
CA ILE A 50 -3.68 -2.50 12.25
C ILE A 50 -3.83 -3.67 13.24
N PRO A 51 -4.05 -3.43 14.54
CA PRO A 51 -4.31 -4.50 15.48
C PRO A 51 -5.56 -5.30 15.09
N LYS A 52 -5.46 -6.63 15.07
CA LYS A 52 -6.57 -7.52 14.73
C LYS A 52 -7.75 -7.33 15.69
N ALA A 53 -7.48 -7.15 16.98
CA ALA A 53 -8.49 -6.89 18.01
C ALA A 53 -9.32 -5.63 17.72
N PHE A 54 -8.71 -4.60 17.11
CA PHE A 54 -9.42 -3.40 16.67
C PHE A 54 -10.41 -3.74 15.54
N LEU A 55 -9.96 -4.46 14.52
CA LEU A 55 -10.79 -4.89 13.40
C LEU A 55 -11.92 -5.84 13.81
N GLU A 56 -11.65 -6.75 14.77
CA GLU A 56 -12.65 -7.61 15.40
C GLU A 56 -13.70 -6.80 16.15
N SER A 57 -13.29 -5.79 16.93
CA SER A 57 -14.23 -4.92 17.66
C SER A 57 -15.17 -4.14 16.74
N MET A 58 -14.75 -3.88 15.50
CA MET A 58 -15.55 -3.24 14.46
C MET A 58 -16.39 -4.22 13.63
N GLY A 59 -16.23 -5.54 13.83
CA GLY A 59 -16.85 -6.55 12.98
C GLY A 59 -16.31 -6.56 11.54
N ALA A 60 -15.11 -6.01 11.30
CA ALA A 60 -14.54 -5.83 9.97
C ALA A 60 -13.79 -7.08 9.45
N MET A 61 -13.55 -8.09 10.29
CA MET A 61 -12.78 -9.28 9.93
C MET A 61 -13.27 -10.03 8.68
N PRO A 62 -14.58 -10.16 8.40
CA PRO A 62 -15.03 -10.80 7.16
C PRO A 62 -14.53 -10.09 5.90
N MET A 63 -14.50 -8.75 5.90
CA MET A 63 -13.97 -7.95 4.80
C MET A 63 -12.44 -8.12 4.68
N ILE A 64 -11.74 -8.12 5.82
CA ILE A 64 -10.29 -8.35 5.84
C ILE A 64 -9.93 -9.72 5.28
N GLN A 65 -10.72 -10.76 5.57
CA GLN A 65 -10.47 -12.10 5.05
C GLN A 65 -10.55 -12.16 3.51
N GLN A 66 -11.39 -11.33 2.90
CA GLN A 66 -11.41 -11.18 1.45
C GLN A 66 -10.08 -10.58 0.95
N TYR A 67 -9.59 -9.50 1.57
CA TYR A 67 -8.32 -8.89 1.21
C TYR A 67 -7.11 -9.80 1.42
N VAL A 68 -7.14 -10.66 2.43
CA VAL A 68 -6.12 -11.71 2.61
C VAL A 68 -6.16 -12.70 1.43
N THR A 69 -7.37 -13.11 1.02
CA THR A 69 -7.54 -14.05 -0.11
C THR A 69 -7.06 -13.44 -1.42
N GLU A 70 -7.25 -12.14 -1.61
CA GLU A 70 -6.77 -11.37 -2.77
C GLU A 70 -5.27 -11.05 -2.70
N GLY A 71 -4.59 -11.37 -1.60
CA GLY A 71 -3.17 -11.08 -1.40
C GLY A 71 -2.86 -9.59 -1.17
N LEU A 72 -3.87 -8.80 -0.79
CA LEU A 72 -3.74 -7.36 -0.53
C LEU A 72 -3.18 -7.06 0.86
N VAL A 73 -3.47 -7.92 1.82
CA VAL A 73 -3.02 -7.81 3.21
C VAL A 73 -2.60 -9.18 3.75
N GLU A 74 -1.74 -9.18 4.74
CA GLU A 74 -1.31 -10.38 5.46
C GLU A 74 -1.71 -10.26 6.94
N ILE A 75 -2.05 -11.40 7.55
CA ILE A 75 -2.29 -11.46 9.00
C ILE A 75 -1.03 -12.05 9.63
N GLU A 76 -0.32 -11.24 10.42
CA GLU A 76 0.87 -11.67 11.16
C GLU A 76 0.63 -11.52 12.66
N SER A 77 0.66 -12.64 13.38
CA SER A 77 0.42 -12.69 14.83
C SER A 77 -0.92 -12.05 15.23
N ASP A 78 -0.87 -10.81 15.71
CA ASP A 78 -1.97 -10.01 16.24
C ASP A 78 -2.26 -8.76 15.40
N GLU A 79 -1.62 -8.60 14.23
CA GLU A 79 -1.80 -7.48 13.32
C GLU A 79 -2.25 -7.93 11.92
N VAL A 80 -2.98 -7.05 11.25
CA VAL A 80 -3.22 -7.07 9.80
C VAL A 80 -2.30 -6.05 9.18
N ARG A 81 -1.50 -6.46 8.20
CA ARG A 81 -0.44 -5.67 7.59
C ARG A 81 -0.68 -5.51 6.10
N TYR A 82 -0.15 -4.43 5.55
CA TYR A 82 0.01 -4.28 4.11
C TYR A 82 1.39 -3.69 3.82
N ASP A 83 1.98 -4.10 2.70
CA ASP A 83 3.23 -3.57 2.18
C ASP A 83 3.12 -3.47 0.66
N MET A 84 3.19 -2.25 0.15
CA MET A 84 2.99 -1.91 -1.25
C MET A 84 4.16 -1.07 -1.75
N VAL A 85 4.70 -1.47 -2.90
CA VAL A 85 5.63 -0.67 -3.68
C VAL A 85 5.04 -0.48 -5.07
N PHE A 86 5.15 0.72 -5.61
CA PHE A 86 4.91 1.01 -7.01
C PHE A 86 6.19 1.60 -7.56
N GLU A 87 6.79 0.94 -8.54
CA GLU A 87 8.02 1.35 -9.19
C GLU A 87 8.01 0.84 -10.64
N ASP A 88 8.61 1.59 -11.56
CA ASP A 88 8.68 1.23 -12.98
C ASP A 88 7.33 0.85 -13.62
N GLY A 89 6.25 1.50 -13.18
CA GLY A 89 4.89 1.24 -13.66
C GLY A 89 4.27 -0.07 -13.17
N GLN A 90 4.90 -0.75 -12.21
CA GLN A 90 4.43 -2.01 -11.64
C GLN A 90 4.10 -1.86 -10.16
N MET A 91 3.05 -2.54 -9.70
CA MET A 91 2.73 -2.64 -8.29
C MET A 91 3.24 -3.98 -7.73
N LEU A 92 3.97 -3.91 -6.63
CA LEU A 92 4.40 -5.03 -5.82
C LEU A 92 3.62 -5.01 -4.51
N LEU A 93 3.03 -6.13 -4.12
CA LEU A 93 2.48 -6.35 -2.79
C LEU A 93 3.32 -7.41 -2.09
N PHE A 94 3.82 -7.07 -0.90
CA PHE A 94 4.75 -7.93 -0.16
C PHE A 94 5.93 -8.42 -1.04
N GLY A 95 6.44 -7.52 -1.88
CA GLY A 95 7.54 -7.79 -2.82
C GLY A 95 7.19 -8.66 -4.02
N LYS A 96 5.91 -9.00 -4.23
CA LYS A 96 5.44 -9.82 -5.36
C LYS A 96 4.65 -8.98 -6.35
N PRO A 97 4.85 -9.15 -7.67
CA PRO A 97 4.04 -8.48 -8.68
C PRO A 97 2.56 -8.74 -8.45
N TYR A 98 1.80 -7.67 -8.27
CA TYR A 98 0.35 -7.73 -8.20
C TYR A 98 -0.24 -7.45 -9.57
N GLN A 99 -0.95 -8.42 -10.12
CA GLN A 99 -1.67 -8.23 -11.38
C GLN A 99 -2.96 -7.47 -11.11
N TRP A 100 -2.90 -6.15 -11.26
CA TRP A 100 -4.10 -5.33 -11.30
C TRP A 100 -4.80 -5.54 -12.64
N ALA A 101 -5.99 -6.14 -12.63
CA ALA A 101 -6.78 -6.48 -13.82
C ALA A 101 -7.23 -5.28 -14.71
N GLY A 102 -6.71 -4.07 -14.49
CA GLY A 102 -7.36 -2.83 -14.95
C GLY A 102 -6.63 -1.95 -15.96
N LEU A 103 -5.33 -2.11 -16.24
CA LEU A 103 -4.60 -1.09 -17.05
C LEU A 103 -3.66 -1.61 -18.13
N LEU A 104 -3.53 -2.92 -18.32
CA LEU A 104 -2.73 -3.50 -19.41
C LEU A 104 -3.52 -4.62 -20.10
N ASN A 105 -4.53 -4.22 -20.87
CA ASN A 105 -5.10 -5.00 -21.98
C ASN A 105 -5.17 -4.08 -23.21
#